data_AF-A0A4Q2EJS4-F1
#
_entry.id   AF-A0A4Q2EJS4-F1
#
_cell.length_a   1.000
_cell.length_b   1.000
_cell.length_c   1.000
_cell.angle_alpha   90.00
_cell.angle_beta   90.00
_cell.angle_gamma   90.00
#
_symmetry.space_group_name_H-M   'P 1'
#
loop_
_entity.id
_entity.type
_entity.pdbx_description
1 polymer ?
#
loop_
_entity_poly.entity_id
_entity_poly.type
_entity_poly.pdbx_seq_one_letter_code
_entity_poly.pdbx_strand_id
1 'polypeptide(L)'
;MAWIVLVVAGLLEAVWATALSASAGLTQPVPSAVFAVATVLSVVGLGWSMRHIPTATAYAIWTGIGAVVTVVYAAATGAEHLTALRGLFLVGIIGCVVGLKKTSDDEQQAVAEELVEEPMDVD
;
A
#
# COMPACT_ATOMS: atom_id res chain seq x y z
N MET A 1 -10.34 0.25 -13.42
CA MET A 1 -9.03 0.89 -13.66
C MET A 1 -8.30 1.28 -12.38
N ALA A 2 -8.96 1.91 -11.38
CA ALA A 2 -8.38 2.24 -10.05
C ALA A 2 -7.55 1.12 -9.41
N TRP A 3 -8.07 -0.11 -9.39
CA TRP A 3 -7.37 -1.27 -8.84
C TRP A 3 -6.03 -1.61 -9.51
N ILE A 4 -5.93 -1.48 -10.85
CA ILE A 4 -4.68 -1.73 -11.57
C ILE A 4 -3.66 -0.65 -11.23
N VAL A 5 -4.10 0.61 -11.22
CA VAL A 5 -3.24 1.75 -10.84
C VAL A 5 -2.76 1.60 -9.40
N LEU A 6 -3.60 1.10 -8.49
CA LEU A 6 -3.23 0.84 -7.10
C LEU A 6 -2.14 -0.23 -6.99
N VAL A 7 -2.28 -1.34 -7.73
CA VAL A 7 -1.25 -2.40 -7.75
C VAL A 7 0.07 -1.86 -8.31
N VAL A 8 0.04 -1.12 -9.42
CA VAL A 8 1.24 -0.50 -10.00
C VAL A 8 1.86 0.51 -9.04
N ALA A 9 1.04 1.31 -8.35
CA ALA A 9 1.51 2.24 -7.33
C ALA A 9 2.22 1.51 -6.18
N GLY A 10 1.68 0.37 -5.73
CA GLY A 10 2.32 -0.47 -4.69
C GLY A 10 3.62 -1.13 -5.17
N LEU A 11 3.72 -1.51 -6.45
CA LEU A 11 4.99 -2.00 -7.01
C LEU A 11 6.05 -0.89 -7.08
N LEU A 12 5.65 0.31 -7.50
CA LEU A 12 6.51 1.49 -7.48
C LEU A 12 6.94 1.86 -6.06
N GLU A 13 6.12 1.53 -5.06
CA GLU A 13 6.48 1.70 -3.65
C GLU A 13 7.73 0.89 -3.31
N ALA A 14 7.73 -0.39 -3.67
CA ALA A 14 8.87 -1.25 -3.46
C ALA A 14 10.13 -0.78 -4.22
N VAL A 15 9.94 -0.24 -5.43
CA VAL A 15 11.04 0.32 -6.23
C VAL A 15 11.67 1.52 -5.53
N TRP A 16 10.88 2.49 -5.06
CA TRP A 16 11.45 3.67 -4.41
C TRP A 16 12.05 3.32 -3.05
N ALA A 17 11.46 2.39 -2.28
CA ALA A 17 11.99 1.95 -0.99
C ALA A 17 13.37 1.30 -1.15
N THR A 18 13.50 0.43 -2.16
CA THR A 18 14.77 -0.22 -2.50
C THR A 18 15.80 0.80 -3.01
N ALA A 19 15.40 1.72 -3.88
CA ALA A 19 16.28 2.76 -4.42
C ALA A 19 16.76 3.73 -3.34
N LEU A 20 15.90 4.08 -2.38
CA LEU A 20 16.26 4.92 -1.23
C LEU A 20 17.34 4.25 -0.38
N SER A 21 17.19 2.95 -0.09
CA SER A 21 18.22 2.18 0.60
C SER A 21 19.55 2.18 -0.17
N ALA A 22 19.49 1.94 -1.48
CA ALA A 22 20.67 1.93 -2.35
C ALA A 22 21.33 3.31 -2.55
N SER A 23 20.61 4.41 -2.27
CA SER A 23 21.11 5.78 -2.44
C SER A 23 22.21 6.18 -1.44
N ALA A 24 22.43 5.38 -0.40
CA ALA A 24 23.37 5.66 0.69
C ALA A 24 23.18 7.07 1.27
N GLY A 25 21.95 7.39 1.68
CA GLY A 25 21.60 8.70 2.22
C GLY A 25 21.54 9.79 1.14
N LEU A 26 21.01 9.45 -0.04
CA LEU A 26 20.87 10.33 -1.21
C LEU A 26 22.17 10.80 -1.85
N THR A 27 23.31 10.22 -1.47
CA THR A 27 24.64 10.58 -2.00
C THR A 27 24.91 10.00 -3.37
N GLN A 28 24.29 8.86 -3.71
CA GLN A 28 24.44 8.24 -5.04
C GLN A 28 23.40 8.79 -6.02
N PRO A 29 23.80 9.42 -7.14
CA PRO A 29 22.89 10.18 -7.99
C PRO A 29 21.86 9.31 -8.72
N VAL A 30 22.26 8.12 -9.18
CA VAL A 30 21.37 7.22 -9.93
C VAL A 30 20.25 6.65 -9.06
N PRO A 31 20.53 6.01 -7.89
CA PRO A 31 19.46 5.54 -7.00
C PRO A 31 18.61 6.69 -6.45
N SER A 32 19.19 7.85 -6.17
CA SER A 32 18.44 9.04 -5.74
C SER A 32 17.43 9.51 -6.78
N ALA A 33 17.82 9.52 -8.07
CA ALA A 33 16.91 9.88 -9.16
C ALA A 33 15.77 8.86 -9.30
N VAL A 34 16.09 7.56 -9.22
CA VAL A 34 15.08 6.49 -9.26
C VAL A 34 14.11 6.63 -8.07
N PHE A 35 14.63 6.85 -6.85
CA PHE A 35 13.82 7.11 -5.67
C PHE A 35 12.86 8.28 -5.89
N ALA A 36 13.36 9.43 -6.36
CA ALA A 36 12.54 10.62 -6.56
C ALA A 36 11.41 10.38 -7.56
N VAL A 37 11.71 9.79 -8.72
CA VAL A 37 10.72 9.53 -9.78
C VAL A 37 9.71 8.48 -9.33
N ALA A 38 10.17 7.35 -8.80
CA ALA A 38 9.29 6.27 -8.38
C ALA A 38 8.38 6.67 -7.20
N THR A 39 8.88 7.50 -6.27
CA THR A 39 8.08 8.05 -5.16
C THR A 39 6.92 8.88 -5.69
N VAL A 40 7.21 9.84 -6.58
CA VAL A 40 6.17 10.71 -7.15
C VAL A 40 5.13 9.89 -7.91
N LEU A 41 5.56 8.97 -8.77
CA LEU A 41 4.65 8.12 -9.54
C LEU A 41 3.80 7.21 -8.63
N SER A 42 4.41 6.63 -7.59
CA SER A 42 3.72 5.77 -6.62
C SER A 42 2.65 6.56 -5.85
N VAL A 43 3.01 7.71 -5.27
CA VAL A 43 2.09 8.51 -4.46
C VAL A 43 0.97 9.12 -5.31
N VAL A 44 1.27 9.58 -6.53
CA VAL A 44 0.25 10.09 -7.46
C VAL A 44 -0.70 8.97 -7.89
N GLY A 45 -0.20 7.77 -8.17
CA GLY A 45 -1.02 6.60 -8.50
C GLY A 45 -1.94 6.19 -7.35
N LEU A 46 -1.44 6.23 -6.12
CA LEU A 46 -2.24 6.00 -4.92
C LEU A 46 -3.35 7.05 -4.78
N GLY A 47 -2.99 8.34 -4.86
CA GLY A 47 -3.96 9.44 -4.75
C GLY A 47 -5.04 9.39 -5.84
N TRP A 48 -4.70 8.95 -7.05
CA TRP A 48 -5.70 8.72 -8.10
C TRP A 48 -6.63 7.55 -7.78
N SER A 49 -6.09 6.47 -7.24
CA SER A 49 -6.87 5.28 -6.85
C SER A 49 -7.84 5.59 -5.71
N MET A 50 -7.43 6.42 -4.75
CA MET A 50 -8.26 6.89 -3.64
C MET A 50 -9.48 7.72 -4.06
N ARG A 51 -9.54 8.21 -5.31
CA ARG A 51 -10.76 8.86 -5.83
C ARG A 51 -11.93 7.89 -6.03
N HIS A 52 -11.65 6.59 -6.09
CA HIS A 52 -12.64 5.54 -6.38
C HIS A 52 -12.63 4.40 -5.37
N ILE A 53 -11.60 4.32 -4.53
CA ILE A 53 -11.41 3.28 -3.52
C ILE A 53 -11.33 3.98 -2.16
N PRO A 54 -12.03 3.48 -1.12
CA PRO A 54 -11.94 4.04 0.22
C PRO A 54 -10.49 4.20 0.67
N THR A 55 -10.16 5.34 1.28
CA THR A 55 -8.78 5.71 1.63
C THR A 55 -8.08 4.64 2.47
N ALA A 56 -8.76 4.09 3.49
CA ALA A 56 -8.21 3.05 4.35
C ALA A 56 -7.85 1.79 3.55
N THR A 57 -8.77 1.32 2.70
CA THR A 57 -8.58 0.14 1.84
C THR A 57 -7.45 0.35 0.83
N ALA A 58 -7.41 1.50 0.16
CA ALA A 58 -6.36 1.81 -0.80
C ALA A 58 -4.98 1.88 -0.13
N TYR A 59 -4.87 2.58 1.00
CA TYR A 59 -3.61 2.73 1.73
C TYR A 59 -3.10 1.39 2.27
N ALA A 60 -3.98 0.56 2.84
CA ALA A 60 -3.60 -0.73 3.40
C ALA A 60 -3.10 -1.70 2.31
N ILE A 61 -3.73 -1.70 1.13
CA ILE A 61 -3.31 -2.54 -0.01
C ILE A 61 -2.01 -2.03 -0.63
N TRP A 62 -1.88 -0.71 -0.82
CA TRP A 62 -0.65 -0.09 -1.34
C TRP A 62 0.55 -0.46 -0.47
N THR A 63 0.49 -0.13 0.82
CA THR A 63 1.55 -0.46 1.80
C THR A 63 1.81 -1.95 1.89
N GLY A 64 0.77 -2.79 1.85
CA GLY A 64 0.91 -4.25 1.88
C GLY A 64 1.70 -4.79 0.69
N ILE A 65 1.40 -4.32 -0.53
CA ILE A 65 2.13 -4.70 -1.75
C ILE A 65 3.59 -4.22 -1.66
N GLY A 66 3.79 -2.94 -1.32
CA GLY A 66 5.11 -2.35 -1.18
C GLY A 66 5.99 -3.12 -0.20
N ALA A 67 5.47 -3.42 0.99
CA ALA A 67 6.18 -4.17 2.02
C ALA A 67 6.55 -5.59 1.57
N VAL A 68 5.58 -6.35 1.03
CA VAL A 68 5.82 -7.74 0.60
C VAL A 68 6.86 -7.79 -0.51
N VAL A 69 6.72 -6.96 -1.54
CA VAL A 69 7.63 -6.96 -2.69
C VAL A 69 9.02 -6.50 -2.29
N THR A 70 9.13 -5.47 -1.43
CA THR A 70 10.44 -5.00 -0.93
C THR A 70 11.17 -6.11 -0.18
N VAL A 71 10.48 -6.82 0.70
CA VAL A 71 11.13 -7.90 1.46
C VAL A 71 11.49 -9.09 0.57
N VAL A 72 10.60 -9.50 -0.33
CA VAL A 72 10.88 -10.59 -1.28
C VAL A 72 12.10 -10.21 -2.15
N TYR A 73 12.18 -8.97 -2.61
CA TYR A 73 13.30 -8.48 -3.41
C TYR A 73 14.61 -8.44 -2.61
N ALA A 74 14.59 -7.92 -1.37
CA ALA A 74 15.76 -7.87 -0.50
C ALA A 74 16.29 -9.28 -0.16
N ALA A 75 15.38 -10.23 0.03
CA ALA A 75 15.71 -11.63 0.23
C ALA A 75 16.34 -12.28 -1.02
N ALA A 76 15.72 -12.05 -2.19
CA ALA A 76 16.16 -12.63 -3.46
C ALA A 76 17.54 -12.08 -3.90
N THR A 77 17.83 -10.81 -3.60
CA THR A 77 19.13 -10.19 -3.91
C THR A 77 20.21 -10.48 -2.86
N GLY A 78 19.86 -11.16 -1.78
CA GLY A 78 20.78 -11.44 -0.67
C GLY A 78 21.16 -10.22 0.16
N ALA A 79 20.48 -9.08 -0.05
CA ALA A 79 20.65 -7.88 0.77
C ALA A 79 20.22 -8.11 2.22
N GLU A 80 19.27 -9.03 2.43
CA GLU A 80 18.75 -9.33 3.76
C GLU A 80 18.39 -10.80 3.94
N HIS A 81 18.74 -11.38 5.09
CA HIS A 81 18.38 -12.76 5.41
C HIS A 81 16.95 -12.84 5.94
N LEU A 82 16.12 -13.66 5.27
CA LEU A 82 14.80 -14.04 5.77
C LEU A 82 14.94 -15.03 6.93
N THR A 83 14.81 -14.53 8.15
CA THR A 83 14.63 -15.41 9.31
C THR A 83 13.16 -15.80 9.45
N ALA A 84 12.89 -16.98 10.01
CA ALA A 84 11.52 -17.46 10.25
C ALA A 84 10.68 -16.46 11.07
N LEU A 85 11.32 -15.77 12.03
CA LEU A 85 10.69 -14.74 12.86
C LEU A 85 10.29 -13.50 12.06
N ARG A 86 11.11 -13.10 11.08
CA ARG A 86 10.81 -11.96 10.20
C ARG A 86 9.65 -12.27 9.26
N GLY A 87 9.60 -13.51 8.76
CA GLY A 87 8.46 -14.03 8.01
C GLY A 87 7.16 -14.00 8.82
N LEU A 88 7.21 -14.40 10.11
CA LEU A 88 6.06 -14.33 11.00
C LEU A 88 5.51 -12.90 11.15
N PHE A 89 6.38 -11.92 11.36
CA PHE A 89 5.96 -10.51 11.48
C PHE A 89 5.38 -9.95 10.19
N LEU A 90 5.91 -10.32 9.02
CA LEU A 90 5.33 -9.96 7.72
C LEU A 90 3.93 -10.51 7.54
N VAL A 91 3.73 -11.80 7.87
CA VAL A 91 2.40 -12.42 7.84
C VAL A 91 1.45 -11.70 8.82
N GLY A 92 1.95 -11.30 9.99
CA GLY A 92 1.19 -10.49 10.95
C GLY A 92 0.75 -9.14 10.38
N ILE A 93 1.65 -8.40 9.72
CA ILE A 93 1.32 -7.13 9.05
C ILE A 93 0.24 -7.33 7.98
N ILE A 94 0.39 -8.36 7.13
CA ILE A 94 -0.61 -8.71 6.11
C ILE A 94 -1.95 -9.06 6.78
N GLY A 95 -1.94 -9.81 7.88
CA GLY A 95 -3.13 -10.15 8.66
C GLY A 95 -3.86 -8.92 9.19
N CYS A 96 -3.12 -7.96 9.75
CA CYS A 96 -3.69 -6.68 10.21
C CYS A 96 -4.30 -5.87 9.06
N VAL A 97 -3.64 -5.82 7.91
CA VAL A 97 -4.15 -5.16 6.69
C VAL A 97 -5.46 -5.80 6.22
N VAL A 98 -5.53 -7.13 6.17
CA VAL A 98 -6.74 -7.86 5.78
C VAL A 98 -7.87 -7.67 6.80
N GLY A 99 -7.54 -7.68 8.10
CA GLY A 99 -8.49 -7.42 9.18
C GLY A 99 -9.10 -6.02 9.08
N LEU A 100 -8.27 -5.00 8.89
CA LEU A 100 -8.71 -3.61 8.69
C LEU A 100 -9.64 -3.48 7.48
N LYS A 101 -9.31 -4.12 6.36
CA LYS A 101 -10.17 -4.11 5.18
C LYS A 101 -11.57 -4.63 5.51
N LYS A 102 -11.67 -5.77 6.20
CA LYS A 102 -12.97 -6.36 6.55
C LYS A 102 -13.80 -5.43 7.43
N THR A 103 -13.20 -4.85 8.46
CA THR A 103 -13.92 -3.92 9.34
C THR A 103 -14.36 -2.65 8.64
N SER A 104 -13.58 -2.16 7.67
CA SER A 104 -13.97 -1.00 6.86
C SER A 104 -15.11 -1.33 5.89
N ASP A 105 -15.12 -2.52 5.28
CA ASP A 105 -16.21 -2.96 4.41
C ASP A 105 -17.53 -3.09 5.22
N ASP A 106 -17.47 -3.62 6.45
CA ASP A 106 -18.62 -3.74 7.36
C ASP A 106 -19.19 -2.36 7.77
N GLU A 107 -18.32 -1.39 8.10
CA GLU A 107 -18.72 -0.02 8.47
C GLU A 107 -19.41 0.71 7.30
N GLN A 108 -18.90 0.55 6.07
CA GLN A 108 -19.53 1.14 4.88
C GLN A 108 -20.90 0.56 4.56
N GLN A 109 -21.09 -0.73 4.84
CA GLN A 109 -22.34 -1.42 4.61
C GLN A 109 -23.41 -1.02 5.64
N ALA A 110 -23.02 -0.83 6.91
CA ALA A 110 -23.89 -0.30 7.95
C ALA A 110 -24.36 1.13 7.65
N VAL A 111 -23.45 2.03 7.22
CA VAL A 111 -23.82 3.40 6.81
C VAL A 111 -24.77 3.39 5.60
N ALA A 112 -24.54 2.48 4.64
CA ALA A 112 -25.44 2.36 3.49
C ALA A 112 -26.84 1.86 3.87
N GLU A 113 -26.93 0.97 4.87
CA GLU A 113 -28.20 0.45 5.38
C GLU A 113 -28.95 1.52 6.19
N GLU A 114 -28.26 2.30 7.02
CA GLU A 114 -28.83 3.45 7.77
C GLU A 114 -29.39 4.54 6.83
N LEU A 115 -28.69 4.85 5.73
CA LEU A 115 -29.17 5.80 4.71
C LEU A 115 -30.35 5.27 3.87
N VAL A 116 -30.58 3.96 3.84
CA VAL A 116 -31.74 3.34 3.19
C VAL A 116 -32.93 3.25 4.16
N GLU A 117 -32.67 3.09 5.46
CA GLU A 117 -33.67 2.99 6.51
C GLU A 117 -34.17 4.34 7.05
N GLU A 118 -33.43 5.44 6.95
CA GLU A 118 -34.01 6.78 7.13
C GLU A 118 -34.86 7.14 5.90
N PRO A 119 -36.21 7.05 5.95
CA PRO A 119 -37.00 7.71 4.92
C PRO A 119 -36.65 9.20 5.00
N MET A 120 -36.48 9.80 3.84
CA MET A 120 -36.40 11.25 3.68
C MET A 120 -37.63 11.86 4.38
N ASP A 121 -37.49 12.25 5.65
CA ASP A 121 -38.43 13.09 6.37
C ASP A 121 -38.38 14.45 5.68
N VAL A 122 -39.22 14.57 4.64
CA VAL A 122 -39.54 15.84 4.00
C VAL A 122 -40.48 16.58 4.95
N ASP A 123 -39.90 17.30 5.91
CA ASP A 123 -40.56 18.42 6.58
C ASP A 123 -40.50 19.68 5.69
#